data_AF-A0A5D3YBR4-F1
#
_entry.id   AF-A0A5D3YBR4-F1
#
_cell.length_a   1.000
_cell.length_b   1.000
_cell.length_c   1.000
_cell.angle_alpha   90.00
_cell.angle_beta   90.00
_cell.angle_gamma   90.00
#
_symmetry.space_group_name_H-M   'P 1'
#
loop_
_entity.id
_entity.type
_entity.pdbx_description
1 polymer ?
#
loop_
_entity_poly.entity_id
_entity_poly.type
_entity_poly.pdbx_seq_one_letter_code
_entity_poly.pdbx_strand_id
1 'polypeptide(L)'
;MDEPCLAFELEAIWLEKLSEVYTILHGSGCQLLLTTYFDAIDKHAATLKALPVEGLHIDVCRAPHQLDVFLPDYPTNKVLSLGIIDGRNVWRADLSQAFATLSKSKA
;
A
#
# COMPACT_ATOMS: atom_id res chain seq x y z
N MET A 1 10.50 -0.34 2.41
CA MET A 1 10.48 -0.22 3.88
C MET A 1 9.20 -0.86 4.34
N ASP A 2 9.31 -1.85 5.20
CA ASP A 2 8.18 -2.67 5.59
C ASP A 2 7.52 -2.09 6.84
N GLU A 3 6.25 -1.73 6.71
CA GLU A 3 5.42 -1.17 7.77
C GLU A 3 4.12 -1.99 7.94
N PRO A 4 4.20 -3.31 8.22
CA PRO A 4 3.01 -4.15 8.38
C PRO A 4 2.19 -3.80 9.63
N CYS A 5 2.75 -3.02 10.54
CA CYS A 5 2.04 -2.54 11.73
C CYS A 5 0.78 -1.72 11.37
N LEU A 6 0.74 -1.11 10.19
CA LEU A 6 -0.38 -0.33 9.68
C LEU A 6 -1.64 -1.16 9.43
N ALA A 7 -1.52 -2.49 9.38
CA ALA A 7 -2.65 -3.41 9.25
C ALA A 7 -3.39 -3.63 10.59
N PHE A 8 -2.84 -3.16 11.72
CA PHE A 8 -3.49 -3.26 13.03
C PHE A 8 -4.34 -2.02 13.37
N GLU A 9 -5.11 -2.11 14.44
CA GLU A 9 -5.68 -0.92 15.09
C GLU A 9 -4.57 -0.15 15.81
N LEU A 10 -4.24 1.03 15.27
CA LEU A 10 -3.22 1.92 15.82
C LEU A 10 -3.88 3.17 16.42
N GLU A 11 -3.34 3.59 17.56
CA GLU A 11 -3.62 4.94 18.09
C GLU A 11 -3.08 6.02 17.14
N ALA A 12 -3.75 7.17 17.08
CA ALA A 12 -3.43 8.24 16.13
C ALA A 12 -1.97 8.70 16.20
N ILE A 13 -1.36 8.68 17.40
CA ILE A 13 0.05 9.06 17.61
C ILE A 13 1.02 8.26 16.73
N TRP A 14 0.72 7.00 16.41
CA TRP A 14 1.59 6.17 15.58
C TRP A 14 1.60 6.64 14.13
N LEU A 15 0.46 7.07 13.59
CA LEU A 15 0.36 7.63 12.23
C LEU A 15 1.04 8.99 12.12
N GLU A 16 0.96 9.80 13.19
CA GLU A 16 1.68 11.07 13.28
C GLU A 16 3.19 10.83 13.25
N LYS A 17 3.70 9.91 14.07
CA LYS A 17 5.13 9.56 14.09
C LYS A 17 5.62 8.92 12.80
N LEU A 18 4.81 8.09 12.16
CA LEU A 18 5.10 7.57 10.84
C LEU A 18 5.32 8.72 9.83
N SER A 19 4.42 9.71 9.84
CA SER A 19 4.50 10.86 8.95
C SER A 19 5.77 11.68 9.20
N GLU A 20 6.11 11.97 10.45
CA GLU A 20 7.36 12.65 10.84
C GLU A 20 8.60 11.90 10.33
N VAL A 21 8.66 10.59 10.54
CA VAL A 21 9.79 9.75 10.13
C VAL A 21 9.98 9.78 8.62
N TYR A 22 8.91 9.59 7.84
CA TYR A 22 9.03 9.60 6.38
C TYR A 22 9.33 11.00 5.82
N THR A 23 8.90 12.08 6.47
CA THR A 23 9.36 13.43 6.12
C THR A 23 10.87 13.59 6.29
N ILE A 24 11.46 13.04 7.36
CA ILE A 24 12.91 13.09 7.59
C ILE A 24 13.66 12.22 6.59
N LEU A 25 13.12 11.03 6.26
CA LEU A 25 13.75 10.09 5.34
C LEU A 25 13.64 10.52 3.86
N HIS A 26 12.68 11.37 3.53
CA HIS A 26 12.51 11.86 2.17
C HIS A 26 13.77 12.62 1.71
N GLY A 27 14.26 12.30 0.51
CA GLY A 27 15.49 12.89 -0.03
C GLY A 27 16.79 12.32 0.55
N SER A 28 16.74 11.19 1.26
CA SER A 28 17.92 10.47 1.78
C SER A 28 18.84 9.84 0.71
N GLY A 29 18.54 10.03 -0.57
CA GLY A 29 19.36 9.57 -1.70
C GLY A 29 18.90 8.27 -2.36
N CYS A 30 17.77 7.70 -1.91
CA CYS A 30 17.11 6.57 -2.56
C CYS A 30 15.58 6.76 -2.58
N GLN A 31 14.93 6.05 -3.49
CA GLN A 31 13.46 6.00 -3.54
C GLN A 31 12.92 5.05 -2.47
N LEU A 32 11.90 5.50 -1.76
CA LEU A 32 11.23 4.77 -0.69
C LEU A 32 9.91 4.20 -1.21
N LEU A 33 9.80 2.87 -1.12
CA LEU A 33 8.54 2.14 -1.27
C LEU A 33 8.07 1.72 0.12
N LEU A 34 7.02 2.36 0.65
CA LEU A 34 6.38 1.93 1.89
C LEU A 34 5.57 0.68 1.60
N THR A 35 5.81 -0.40 2.33
CA THR A 35 5.26 -1.72 2.02
C THR A 35 4.42 -2.25 3.18
N THR A 36 3.18 -2.59 2.90
CA THR A 36 2.24 -3.18 3.87
C THR A 36 1.77 -4.54 3.38
N TYR A 37 1.39 -5.41 4.30
CA TYR A 37 0.90 -6.74 3.97
C TYR A 37 0.09 -7.34 5.13
N PHE A 38 -0.55 -8.48 4.87
CA PHE A 38 -1.33 -9.30 5.80
C PHE A 38 -2.78 -8.87 6.00
N ASP A 39 -3.12 -7.58 5.93
CA ASP A 39 -4.50 -7.11 6.08
C ASP A 39 -4.74 -5.74 5.39
N ALA A 40 -5.95 -5.24 5.51
CA ALA A 40 -6.40 -3.97 4.99
C ALA A 40 -5.81 -2.76 5.76
N ILE A 41 -5.47 -1.70 5.03
CA ILE A 41 -4.95 -0.42 5.52
C ILE A 41 -5.71 0.78 4.94
N ASP A 42 -6.85 0.54 4.27
CA ASP A 42 -7.67 1.55 3.59
C ASP A 42 -8.20 2.63 4.53
N LYS A 43 -8.38 2.31 5.82
CA LYS A 43 -8.68 3.30 6.87
C LYS A 43 -7.63 4.41 7.00
N HIS A 44 -6.40 4.18 6.52
CA HIS A 44 -5.30 5.13 6.56
C HIS A 44 -4.98 5.74 5.19
N ALA A 45 -5.81 5.50 4.16
CA ALA A 45 -5.50 5.84 2.78
C ALA A 45 -5.14 7.32 2.57
N ALA A 46 -5.86 8.25 3.21
CA ALA A 46 -5.58 9.68 3.08
C ALA A 46 -4.15 10.04 3.56
N THR A 47 -3.77 9.56 4.75
CA THR A 47 -2.43 9.77 5.31
C THR A 47 -1.37 9.11 4.43
N LEU A 48 -1.58 7.85 4.03
CA LEU A 48 -0.59 7.09 3.26
C LEU A 48 -0.37 7.66 1.85
N LYS A 49 -1.42 8.17 1.19
CA LYS A 49 -1.29 8.90 -0.08
C LYS A 49 -0.49 10.19 0.08
N ALA A 50 -0.58 10.86 1.24
CA ALA A 50 0.12 12.12 1.50
C ALA A 50 1.59 11.94 1.92
N LEU A 51 1.99 10.75 2.41
CA LEU A 51 3.36 10.50 2.86
C LEU A 51 4.40 10.81 1.78
N PRO A 52 5.55 11.43 2.10
CA PRO A 52 6.58 11.77 1.12
C PRO A 52 7.45 10.56 0.77
N VAL A 53 6.82 9.53 0.18
CA VAL A 53 7.45 8.33 -0.38
C VAL A 53 7.17 8.22 -1.88
N GLU A 54 8.03 7.55 -2.62
CA GLU A 54 7.90 7.37 -4.08
C GLU A 54 6.91 6.26 -4.45
N GLY A 55 6.55 5.40 -3.50
CA GLY A 55 5.47 4.45 -3.71
C GLY A 55 4.90 3.84 -2.44
N LEU A 56 3.75 3.20 -2.61
CA LEU A 56 3.06 2.41 -1.60
C LEU A 56 2.78 1.01 -2.16
N HIS A 57 3.01 -0.03 -1.36
CA HIS A 57 2.57 -1.38 -1.64
C HIS A 57 1.43 -1.78 -0.71
N ILE A 58 0.34 -2.28 -1.30
CA ILE A 58 -0.86 -2.77 -0.60
C ILE A 58 -1.14 -4.24 -0.93
N ASP A 59 -1.61 -5.00 0.06
CA ASP A 59 -2.03 -6.39 -0.10
C ASP A 59 -3.46 -6.47 -0.63
N VAL A 60 -3.58 -6.81 -1.90
CA VAL A 60 -4.85 -7.01 -2.60
C VAL A 60 -5.21 -8.49 -2.77
N CYS A 61 -4.37 -9.41 -2.25
CA CYS A 61 -4.75 -10.81 -2.09
C CYS A 61 -5.73 -10.98 -0.93
N ARG A 62 -5.39 -10.37 0.22
CA ARG A 62 -6.17 -10.46 1.45
C ARG A 62 -7.29 -9.43 1.49
N ALA A 63 -7.02 -8.23 0.97
CA ALA A 63 -7.95 -7.11 1.03
C ALA A 63 -8.10 -6.43 -0.33
N PRO A 64 -8.72 -7.10 -1.33
CA PRO A 64 -8.88 -6.55 -2.69
C PRO A 64 -9.76 -5.29 -2.75
N HIS A 65 -10.64 -5.08 -1.76
CA HIS A 65 -11.52 -3.91 -1.67
C HIS A 65 -10.76 -2.59 -1.49
N GLN A 66 -9.53 -2.64 -0.97
CA GLN A 66 -8.68 -1.46 -0.79
C GLN A 66 -8.40 -0.73 -2.10
N LEU A 67 -8.44 -1.43 -3.25
CA LEU A 67 -8.28 -0.80 -4.57
C LEU A 67 -9.28 0.33 -4.77
N ASP A 68 -10.54 0.11 -4.38
CA ASP A 68 -11.61 1.08 -4.58
C ASP A 68 -11.39 2.35 -3.71
N VAL A 69 -10.58 2.26 -2.65
CA VAL A 69 -10.20 3.37 -1.77
C VAL A 69 -8.89 4.04 -2.19
N PHE A 70 -7.90 3.26 -2.63
CA PHE A 70 -6.59 3.78 -3.00
C PHE A 70 -6.52 4.35 -4.42
N LEU A 71 -7.25 3.78 -5.39
CA LEU A 71 -7.19 4.24 -6.79
C LEU A 71 -7.70 5.67 -7.00
N PRO A 72 -8.83 6.10 -6.41
CA PRO A 72 -9.31 7.47 -6.59
C PRO A 72 -8.26 8.48 -6.08
N ASP A 73 -7.97 9.50 -6.88
CA ASP A 73 -7.05 10.59 -6.55
C ASP A 73 -5.66 10.11 -6.07
N TYR A 74 -5.21 8.94 -6.52
CA TYR A 74 -3.87 8.46 -6.18
C TYR A 74 -2.81 9.39 -6.81
N PRO A 75 -1.79 9.83 -6.04
CA PRO A 75 -0.81 10.79 -6.56
C PRO A 75 -0.08 10.27 -7.80
N THR A 76 -0.10 11.06 -8.88
CA THR A 76 0.50 10.69 -10.18
C THR A 76 2.02 10.58 -10.15
N ASN A 77 2.65 11.17 -9.14
CA ASN A 77 4.09 11.09 -8.90
C ASN A 77 4.50 9.89 -8.03
N LYS A 78 3.57 9.00 -7.68
CA LYS A 78 3.83 7.81 -6.87
C LYS A 78 3.49 6.53 -7.61
N VAL A 79 4.22 5.47 -7.30
CA VAL A 79 3.88 4.12 -7.72
C VAL A 79 2.91 3.50 -6.70
N LEU A 80 1.84 2.86 -7.18
CA LEU A 80 1.02 1.96 -6.37
C LEU A 80 1.37 0.52 -6.75
N SER A 81 2.02 -0.19 -5.85
CA SER A 81 2.37 -1.61 -6.00
C SER A 81 1.24 -2.48 -5.44
N LEU A 82 0.77 -3.44 -6.23
CA LEU A 82 -0.39 -4.27 -5.92
C LEU A 82 0.04 -5.71 -5.63
N GLY A 83 0.01 -6.11 -4.36
CA GLY A 83 0.29 -7.48 -3.91
C GLY A 83 -0.84 -8.43 -4.28
N ILE A 84 -0.85 -8.91 -5.53
CA ILE A 84 -1.92 -9.78 -6.10
C ILE A 84 -1.55 -11.27 -6.14
N ILE A 85 -0.30 -11.62 -5.84
CA ILE A 85 0.16 -13.01 -5.74
C ILE A 85 0.36 -13.35 -4.26
N ASP A 86 -0.34 -14.40 -3.79
CA ASP A 86 -0.30 -14.79 -2.38
C ASP A 86 1.05 -15.43 -2.03
N GLY A 87 1.93 -14.65 -1.41
CA GLY A 87 3.23 -15.13 -0.91
C GLY A 87 3.15 -15.98 0.35
N ARG A 88 1.96 -16.17 0.93
CA ARG A 88 1.77 -16.96 2.18
C ARG A 88 1.24 -18.36 1.93
N ASN A 89 1.01 -18.73 0.67
CA ASN A 89 0.52 -20.04 0.32
C ASN A 89 1.33 -20.65 -0.82
N VAL A 90 1.23 -21.97 -0.97
CA VAL A 90 1.98 -22.74 -1.99
C VAL A 90 1.16 -22.99 -3.26
N TRP A 91 -0.10 -22.54 -3.29
CA TRP A 91 -0.97 -22.74 -4.44
C TRP A 91 -0.58 -21.84 -5.60
N ARG A 92 -0.69 -22.39 -6.82
CA ARG A 92 -0.55 -21.62 -8.05
C ARG A 92 -1.62 -20.53 -8.10
N ALA A 93 -1.20 -19.29 -8.36
CA ALA A 93 -2.11 -18.18 -8.53
C ALA A 93 -3.07 -18.38 -9.71
N ASP A 94 -4.33 -17.97 -9.54
CA ASP A 94 -5.28 -17.82 -10.63
C ASP A 94 -5.00 -16.49 -11.36
N LEU A 95 -4.28 -16.58 -12.48
CA LEU A 95 -3.89 -15.41 -13.25
C LEU A 95 -5.08 -14.71 -13.92
N SER A 96 -6.15 -15.42 -14.22
CA SER A 96 -7.37 -14.84 -14.79
C SER A 96 -8.08 -13.98 -13.75
N GLN A 97 -8.20 -14.49 -12.51
CA GLN A 97 -8.73 -13.73 -11.39
C GLN A 97 -7.84 -12.52 -11.06
N ALA A 98 -6.51 -12.71 -10.99
CA ALA A 98 -5.57 -11.62 -10.74
C ALA A 98 -5.69 -10.51 -11.80
N PHE A 99 -5.77 -10.89 -13.08
CA PHE A 99 -5.94 -9.94 -14.18
C PHE A 99 -7.27 -9.19 -14.10
N ALA A 100 -8.37 -9.86 -13.74
CA ALA A 100 -9.68 -9.22 -13.58
C ALA A 100 -9.65 -8.14 -12.48
N THR A 101 -8.98 -8.42 -11.36
CA THR A 101 -8.78 -7.45 -10.28
C THR A 101 -7.89 -6.28 -10.72
N LEU A 102 -6.73 -6.55 -11.32
CA LEU A 102 -5.79 -5.53 -11.79
C LEU A 102 -6.35 -4.66 -12.94
N SER A 103 -7.33 -5.16 -13.68
CA SER A 103 -7.96 -4.37 -14.74
C SER A 103 -8.70 -3.15 -14.20
N LYS A 104 -9.08 -3.15 -12.91
CA LYS A 104 -9.64 -1.97 -12.23
C LYS A 104 -8.63 -0.84 -12.05
N SER A 105 -7.34 -1.16 -11.95
CA SER A 105 -6.27 -0.20 -11.71
C SER A 105 -5.63 0.33 -12.99
N LYS A 106 -6.12 -0.07 -14.16
CA LYS A 106 -5.70 0.50 -15.45
C LYS A 106 -6.47 1.80 -15.68
N ALA A 107 -5.77 2.93 -15.60
CA ALA A 107 -6.16 4.17 -16.26
C ALA A 107 -5.80 4.09 -17.75
#